data_AF-A0A1F8PJK3-F1
#
_entry.id   AF-A0A1F8PJK3-F1
#
_cell.length_a   1.000
_cell.length_b   1.000
_cell.length_c   1.000
_cell.angle_alpha   90.00
_cell.angle_beta   90.00
_cell.angle_gamma   90.00
#
_symmetry.space_group_name_H-M   'P 1'
#
loop_
_entity.id
_entity.type
_entity.pdbx_description
1 polymer ?
#
loop_
_entity_poly.entity_id
_entity_poly.type
_entity_poly.pdbx_seq_one_letter_code
_entity_poly.pdbx_strand_id
1 'polypeptide(L)'
;MSVDGKYEVELQTTLGPQPISLILKTNGASLSGTMDGHFGNQSFSGGTVNGNELAWSVNLQSPMGVMQLDVKGTVNGDSIEGQVQLGSFRPTPFKGKRA
;
A
#
# COMPACT_ATOMS: atom_id res chain seq x y z
N MET A 1 -16.17 7.08 6.44
CA MET A 1 -15.77 7.55 5.10
C MET A 1 -15.03 6.41 4.46
N SER A 2 -15.52 5.88 3.34
CA SER A 2 -14.92 4.71 2.71
C SER A 2 -13.62 5.13 2.01
N VAL A 3 -12.51 4.51 2.40
CA VAL A 3 -11.23 4.59 1.68
C VAL A 3 -11.24 3.76 0.40
N ASP A 4 -12.36 3.15 0.05
CA ASP A 4 -12.53 2.26 -1.10
C ASP A 4 -12.28 3.02 -2.40
N GLY A 5 -11.41 2.50 -3.26
CA GLY A 5 -11.12 3.15 -4.52
C GLY A 5 -9.80 2.73 -5.12
N LYS A 6 -9.56 3.19 -6.35
CA LYS A 6 -8.25 3.11 -6.98
C LYS A 6 -7.45 4.36 -6.60
N TYR A 7 -6.22 4.16 -6.19
CA TYR A 7 -5.25 5.20 -5.89
C TYR A 7 -4.03 4.98 -6.77
N GLU A 8 -3.56 6.04 -7.39
CA GLU A 8 -2.25 6.06 -8.01
C GLU A 8 -1.27 6.61 -6.98
N VAL A 9 -0.42 5.72 -6.45
CA VAL A 9 0.60 6.04 -5.46
C VAL A 9 1.98 6.00 -6.09
N GLU A 10 2.76 7.03 -5.84
CA GLU A 10 4.15 7.12 -6.23
C GLU A 10 5.02 6.80 -5.02
N LEU A 11 5.81 5.73 -5.14
CA LEU A 11 6.80 5.35 -4.15
C LEU A 11 8.08 6.16 -4.38
N GLN A 12 8.54 6.92 -3.40
CA GLN A 12 9.77 7.69 -3.52
C GLN A 12 10.98 6.81 -3.20
N THR A 13 11.40 5.98 -4.16
CA THR A 13 12.62 5.16 -4.00
C THR A 13 13.88 5.99 -4.25
N THR A 14 15.03 5.53 -3.75
CA THR A 14 16.33 6.16 -4.03
C THR A 14 16.69 6.18 -5.52
N LEU A 15 16.08 5.31 -6.32
CA LEU A 15 16.23 5.25 -7.78
C LEU A 15 15.28 6.20 -8.53
N GLY A 16 14.29 6.78 -7.83
CA GLY A 16 13.29 7.68 -8.40
C GLY A 16 11.85 7.36 -7.95
N PRO A 17 10.89 8.24 -8.28
CA PRO A 17 9.47 7.95 -8.08
C PRO A 17 9.05 6.76 -8.95
N GLN A 18 8.42 5.77 -8.33
CA GLN A 18 7.87 4.59 -9.00
C GLN A 18 6.35 4.62 -8.86
N PRO A 19 5.59 4.79 -9.96
CA PRO A 19 4.14 4.74 -9.90
C PRO A 19 3.67 3.31 -9.62
N ILE A 20 2.68 3.20 -8.74
CA ILE A 20 2.05 1.96 -8.31
C ILE A 20 0.54 2.23 -8.29
N SER A 21 -0.24 1.35 -8.90
CA SER A 21 -1.70 1.35 -8.80
C SER A 21 -2.11 0.55 -7.56
N LEU A 22 -2.74 1.22 -6.60
CA LEU A 22 -3.26 0.62 -5.37
C LEU A 22 -4.79 0.65 -5.40
N ILE A 23 -5.42 -0.50 -5.43
CA ILE A 23 -6.87 -0.65 -5.31
C ILE A 23 -7.17 -1.05 -3.88
N LEU A 24 -7.92 -0.23 -3.14
CA LEU A 24 -8.35 -0.50 -1.77
C LEU A 24 -9.83 -0.84 -1.73
N LYS A 25 -10.16 -1.82 -0.89
CA LYS A 25 -11.52 -2.26 -0.61
C LYS A 25 -11.64 -2.65 0.85
N THR A 26 -12.48 -1.95 1.58
CA THR A 26 -12.81 -2.16 2.98
C THR A 26 -14.10 -2.95 3.11
N ASN A 27 -14.15 -3.75 4.15
CA ASN A 27 -15.33 -4.50 4.56
C ASN A 27 -15.45 -4.40 6.08
N GLY A 28 -16.23 -3.42 6.55
CA GLY A 28 -16.31 -3.08 7.97
C GLY A 28 -14.99 -2.55 8.49
N ALA A 29 -14.27 -3.36 9.29
CA ALA A 29 -12.95 -3.04 9.85
C ALA A 29 -11.78 -3.66 9.08
N SER A 30 -12.06 -4.55 8.13
CA SER A 30 -11.04 -5.25 7.34
C SER A 30 -10.73 -4.48 6.07
N LEU A 31 -9.45 -4.36 5.73
CA LEU A 31 -8.94 -3.79 4.50
C LEU A 31 -8.36 -4.89 3.62
N SER A 32 -8.77 -4.89 2.36
CA SER A 32 -8.20 -5.72 1.30
C SER A 32 -7.84 -4.84 0.13
N GLY A 33 -6.96 -5.31 -0.73
CA GLY A 33 -6.57 -4.53 -1.89
C GLY A 33 -5.69 -5.26 -2.86
N THR A 34 -5.36 -4.56 -3.94
CA THR A 34 -4.44 -5.03 -4.97
C THR A 34 -3.45 -3.93 -5.24
N MET A 35 -2.17 -4.27 -5.20
CA MET A 35 -1.06 -3.42 -5.59
C MET A 35 -0.55 -3.89 -6.95
N ASP A 36 -0.38 -2.98 -7.88
CA ASP A 36 0.17 -3.23 -9.19
C ASP A 36 1.30 -2.24 -9.45
N GLY A 37 2.52 -2.72 -9.58
CA GLY A 37 3.69 -1.86 -9.75
C GLY A 37 4.92 -2.62 -10.21
N HIS A 38 6.10 -2.03 -10.01
CA HIS A 38 7.38 -2.64 -10.41
C HIS A 38 7.62 -4.04 -9.80
N PHE A 39 7.07 -4.31 -8.61
CA PHE A 39 7.15 -5.61 -7.95
C PHE A 39 6.13 -6.64 -8.48
N GLY A 40 5.33 -6.28 -9.50
CA GLY A 40 4.26 -7.09 -10.07
C GLY A 40 2.89 -6.80 -9.47
N ASN A 41 1.90 -7.59 -9.89
CA ASN A 41 0.55 -7.56 -9.35
C ASN A 41 0.47 -8.43 -8.10
N GLN A 42 0.14 -7.82 -6.96
CA GLN A 42 0.10 -8.44 -5.64
C GLN A 42 -1.22 -8.08 -4.97
N SER A 43 -2.05 -9.08 -4.69
CA SER A 43 -3.25 -8.88 -3.87
C SER A 43 -2.94 -9.10 -2.40
N PHE A 44 -3.60 -8.33 -1.54
CA PHE A 44 -3.49 -8.46 -0.10
C PHE A 44 -4.86 -8.42 0.55
N SER A 45 -4.97 -9.11 1.68
CA SER A 45 -6.18 -9.16 2.49
C SER A 45 -5.79 -9.24 3.96
N GLY A 46 -6.66 -8.73 4.84
CA GLY A 46 -6.40 -8.73 6.28
C GLY A 46 -5.65 -7.49 6.78
N GLY A 47 -5.66 -6.40 6.03
CA GLY A 47 -5.33 -5.09 6.58
C GLY A 47 -6.41 -4.59 7.55
N THR A 48 -6.07 -3.55 8.29
CA THR A 48 -6.98 -2.82 9.17
C THR A 48 -7.19 -1.40 8.65
N VAL A 49 -8.43 -0.94 8.77
CA VAL A 49 -8.79 0.46 8.52
C VAL A 49 -9.38 1.05 9.79
N ASN A 50 -8.87 2.21 10.20
CA ASN A 50 -9.36 2.95 11.36
C ASN A 50 -9.64 4.41 10.95
N GLY A 51 -10.88 4.68 10.54
CA GLY A 51 -11.28 6.00 10.06
C GLY A 51 -10.59 6.35 8.75
N ASN A 52 -9.50 7.10 8.84
CA ASN A 52 -8.62 7.51 7.73
C ASN A 52 -7.27 6.78 7.74
N GLU A 53 -6.91 6.06 8.80
CA GLU A 53 -5.66 5.30 8.88
C GLU A 53 -5.83 3.89 8.32
N LEU A 54 -4.81 3.45 7.61
CA LEU A 54 -4.74 2.16 6.94
C LEU A 54 -3.43 1.49 7.35
N ALA A 55 -3.51 0.23 7.73
CA ALA A 55 -2.33 -0.58 7.98
C ALA A 55 -2.55 -1.97 7.40
N TRP A 56 -1.62 -2.46 6.60
CA TRP A 56 -1.69 -3.83 6.09
C TRP A 56 -0.30 -4.39 5.88
N SER A 57 -0.21 -5.71 5.93
CA SER A 57 1.05 -6.43 5.72
C SER A 57 0.87 -7.46 4.60
N VAL A 58 1.86 -7.56 3.72
CA VAL A 58 1.82 -8.45 2.55
C VAL A 58 3.09 -9.29 2.52
N ASN A 59 2.95 -10.61 2.51
CA ASN A 59 4.10 -11.50 2.38
C ASN A 59 4.33 -11.82 0.90
N LEU A 60 5.33 -11.18 0.31
CA LEU A 60 5.81 -11.48 -1.03
C LEU A 60 6.69 -12.73 -0.98
N GLN A 61 6.31 -13.78 -1.70
CA GLN A 61 7.20 -14.90 -1.97
C GLN A 61 8.09 -14.55 -3.17
N SER A 62 9.36 -14.25 -2.90
CA SER A 62 10.37 -14.07 -3.95
C SER A 62 11.22 -15.34 -4.10
N PRO A 63 11.86 -15.58 -5.26
CA PRO A 63 12.80 -16.69 -5.45
C PRO A 63 13.99 -16.68 -4.46
N MET A 64 14.23 -15.54 -3.80
CA MET A 64 15.28 -15.37 -2.77
C MET A 64 14.76 -15.52 -1.33
N GLY A 65 13.45 -15.69 -1.11
CA GLY A 65 12.83 -15.84 0.22
C GLY A 65 11.51 -15.10 0.40
N VAL A 66 10.89 -15.27 1.57
CA VAL A 66 9.67 -14.56 1.97
C VAL A 66 10.04 -13.16 2.46
N MET A 67 9.54 -12.12 1.77
CA MET A 67 9.66 -10.72 2.19
C MET A 67 8.31 -10.23 2.70
N GLN A 68 8.28 -9.72 3.93
CA GLN A 68 7.11 -9.02 4.46
C GLN A 68 7.17 -7.55 4.04
N LEU A 69 6.15 -7.05 3.37
CA LEU A 69 5.88 -5.61 3.27
C LEU A 69 4.93 -5.21 4.38
N ASP A 70 5.29 -4.20 5.15
CA ASP A 70 4.36 -3.51 6.03
C ASP A 70 4.05 -2.14 5.44
N VAL A 71 2.79 -1.88 5.17
CA VAL A 71 2.32 -0.61 4.61
C VAL A 71 1.46 0.09 5.65
N LYS A 72 1.76 1.36 5.90
CA LYS A 72 0.94 2.25 6.72
C LYS A 72 0.62 3.49 5.91
N GLY A 73 -0.65 3.81 5.78
CA GLY A 73 -1.11 4.97 5.03
C GLY A 73 -2.23 5.70 5.75
N THR A 74 -2.41 6.96 5.38
CA THR A 74 -3.51 7.80 5.82
C THR A 74 -4.19 8.36 4.58
N VAL A 75 -5.51 8.23 4.50
CA VAL A 75 -6.33 8.75 3.42
C VAL A 75 -7.01 10.03 3.88
N ASN A 76 -6.65 11.15 3.25
CA ASN A 76 -7.23 12.46 3.50
C ASN A 76 -8.05 12.88 2.26
N GLY A 77 -9.35 12.54 2.29
CA GLY A 77 -10.26 12.79 1.16
C GLY A 77 -9.82 11.99 -0.07
N ASP A 78 -9.28 12.70 -1.07
CA ASP A 78 -8.79 12.11 -2.32
C ASP A 78 -7.26 11.92 -2.36
N SER A 79 -6.55 12.27 -1.29
CA SER A 79 -5.09 12.07 -1.20
C SER A 79 -4.78 10.92 -0.25
N ILE A 80 -3.76 10.14 -0.60
CA ILE A 80 -3.23 9.07 0.26
C ILE A 80 -1.73 9.30 0.45
N GLU A 81 -1.27 9.21 1.68
CA GLU A 81 0.15 9.33 2.01
C GLU A 81 0.52 8.34 3.09
N GLY A 82 1.77 7.88 3.06
CA GLY A 82 2.17 6.84 3.99
C GLY A 82 3.62 6.41 3.84
N GLN A 83 3.92 5.29 4.47
CA GLN A 83 5.23 4.66 4.43
C GLN A 83 5.06 3.15 4.17
N VAL A 84 5.92 2.62 3.30
CA VAL A 84 6.08 1.19 3.09
C VAL A 84 7.41 0.74 3.66
N GLN A 85 7.40 -0.34 4.43
CA GLN A 85 8.59 -0.99 4.93
C GLN A 85 8.71 -2.36 4.27
N LEU A 86 9.80 -2.58 3.54
CA LEU A 86 10.09 -3.83 2.82
C LEU A 86 11.01 -4.72 3.69
N GLY A 87 10.45 -5.48 4.63
CA GLY A 87 11.20 -6.38 5.50
C GLY A 87 12.25 -5.63 6.32
N SER A 88 13.53 -5.99 6.16
CA SER A 88 14.66 -5.31 6.81
C SER A 88 15.14 -4.04 6.07
N PHE A 89 14.49 -3.64 4.97
CA PHE A 89 14.79 -2.37 4.32
C PHE A 89 14.25 -1.17 5.10
N ARG A 90 14.82 0.00 4.80
CA ARG A 90 14.35 1.28 5.36
C ARG A 90 12.92 1.56 4.91
N PRO A 91 12.10 2.17 5.78
CA PRO A 91 10.78 2.66 5.40
C PRO A 91 10.92 3.70 4.28
N THR A 92 10.13 3.51 3.22
CA THR A 92 10.09 4.37 2.04
C THR A 92 8.76 5.12 2.05
N PRO A 93 8.76 6.46 2.00
CA PRO A 93 7.53 7.22 1.92
C PRO A 93 6.86 7.04 0.56
N PHE A 94 5.54 6.97 0.55
CA PHE A 94 4.73 6.99 -0.65
C PHE A 94 3.67 8.09 -0.57
N LYS A 95 3.33 8.66 -1.72
CA LYS A 95 2.27 9.66 -1.84
C LYS A 95 1.47 9.37 -3.09
N GLY A 96 0.16 9.54 -3.02
CA GLY A 96 -0.72 9.29 -4.13
C GLY A 96 -2.02 10.04 -4.03
N LYS A 97 -2.82 9.88 -5.08
CA LYS A 97 -4.15 10.45 -5.19
C LYS A 97 -5.11 9.38 -5.70
N ARG A 98 -6.38 9.55 -5.34
CA ARG A 98 -7.47 8.74 -5.86
C ARG A 98 -7.60 9.00 -7.37
N ALA A 99 -7.66 7.93 -8.14
CA ALA A 99 -7.86 7.93 -9.58
C ALA A 99 -9.33 7.77 -9.94
#